data_AF-A0AAD9UJX0-F1
#
_entry.id   AF-A0AAD9UJX0-F1
#
_cell.length_a   1.000
_cell.length_b   1.000
_cell.length_c   1.000
_cell.angle_alpha   90.00
_cell.angle_beta   90.00
_cell.angle_gamma   90.00
#
_symmetry.space_group_name_H-M   'P 1'
#
loop_
_entity.id
_entity.type
_entity.pdbx_description
1 polymer ?
#
loop_
_entity_poly.entity_id
_entity_poly.type
_entity_poly.pdbx_seq_one_letter_code
_entity_poly.pdbx_strand_id
1 'polypeptide(L)'
;MPRNLLQRVAVQHFHEPCCHVLCDRDKKWLDAHYDPLASLHTFTQCIALSDISADNDHKLIIADLGTGSYEMKLKVYKGTSLMSENAIVDLPTGVVTFYMDLNEPRTPGN
;
A
#
# COMPACT_ATOMS: atom_id res chain seq x y z
N MET A 1 -31.78 21.74 24.05
CA MET A 1 -31.27 20.67 24.93
C MET A 1 -30.60 19.62 24.04
N PRO A 2 -29.40 19.13 24.41
CA PRO A 2 -28.17 19.64 23.79
C PRO A 2 -27.21 18.57 23.24
N ARG A 3 -26.24 19.07 22.43
CA ARG A 3 -24.81 18.68 22.27
C ARG A 3 -24.43 17.21 22.37
N ASN A 4 -23.77 16.72 21.30
CA ASN A 4 -22.43 16.10 21.31
C ASN A 4 -22.07 15.72 19.86
N LEU A 5 -20.84 15.65 19.38
CA LEU A 5 -19.53 16.16 19.74
C LEU A 5 -18.63 15.53 18.66
N LEU A 6 -17.81 16.33 17.96
CA LEU A 6 -16.58 15.87 17.28
C LEU A 6 -16.71 14.75 16.21
N GLN A 7 -16.99 15.13 14.97
CA GLN A 7 -16.34 14.44 13.83
C GLN A 7 -15.05 15.19 13.49
N ARG A 8 -14.08 15.10 14.41
CA ARG A 8 -12.67 15.38 14.11
C ARG A 8 -12.15 14.16 13.35
N VAL A 9 -12.42 14.11 12.04
CA VAL A 9 -11.60 13.29 11.16
C VAL A 9 -10.24 13.99 11.11
N ALA A 10 -9.25 13.31 11.70
CA ALA A 10 -7.91 13.82 11.89
C ALA A 10 -7.27 14.11 10.53
N VAL A 11 -7.26 15.38 10.12
CA VAL A 11 -6.18 15.92 9.28
C VAL A 11 -5.00 16.08 10.23
N GLN A 12 -4.32 14.97 10.49
CA GLN A 12 -3.15 14.97 11.34
C GLN A 12 -2.02 15.63 10.55
N HIS A 13 -1.74 16.87 10.93
CA HIS A 13 -0.63 17.68 10.47
C HIS A 13 0.66 16.86 10.46
N PHE A 14 1.30 16.81 9.29
CA PHE A 14 2.70 16.45 9.13
C PHE A 14 3.59 17.52 9.78
N HIS A 15 4.24 17.19 10.90
CA HIS A 15 5.50 17.82 11.30
C HIS A 15 6.30 16.85 12.20
N GLU A 16 7.43 16.38 11.68
CA GLU A 16 8.47 15.52 12.30
C GLU A 16 9.27 16.24 13.43
N PRO A 17 10.32 15.69 14.09
CA PRO A 17 10.93 14.34 14.06
C PRO A 17 11.16 13.71 15.46
N CYS A 18 11.35 12.38 15.54
CA CYS A 18 12.36 11.74 16.39
C CYS A 18 12.17 10.21 16.37
N CYS A 19 13.05 9.54 15.64
CA CYS A 19 13.34 8.13 15.76
C CYS A 19 13.87 7.82 17.18
N HIS A 20 12.99 7.79 18.17
CA HIS A 20 13.30 7.23 19.48
C HIS A 20 12.56 5.91 19.59
N VAL A 21 13.33 4.85 19.46
CA VAL A 21 12.97 3.47 19.75
C VAL A 21 12.26 3.43 21.11
N LEU A 22 10.92 3.41 21.08
CA LEU A 22 10.13 3.06 22.25
C LEU A 22 10.30 1.56 22.42
N CYS A 23 11.23 1.16 23.30
CA CYS A 23 11.23 -0.13 23.96
C CYS A 23 10.02 -0.21 24.89
N ASP A 24 8.85 -0.28 24.28
CA ASP A 24 7.59 -0.50 24.97
C ASP A 24 7.46 -2.00 25.23
N ARG A 25 7.40 -2.39 26.51
CA ARG A 25 7.35 -3.80 26.93
C ARG A 25 6.07 -4.53 26.47
N ASP A 26 5.10 -3.81 25.91
CA ASP A 26 3.84 -4.33 25.37
C ASP A 26 3.77 -4.26 23.83
N LYS A 27 4.87 -3.89 23.14
CA LYS A 27 4.93 -3.93 21.67
C LYS A 27 5.04 -5.35 21.16
N LYS A 28 3.91 -5.87 20.68
CA LYS A 28 3.84 -7.12 19.91
C LYS A 28 4.31 -6.96 18.46
N TRP A 29 4.49 -5.73 17.99
CA TRP A 29 4.84 -5.41 16.60
C TRP A 29 6.34 -5.21 16.46
N LEU A 30 6.89 -5.73 15.35
CA LEU A 30 8.27 -5.49 14.94
C LEU A 30 8.29 -4.38 13.88
N ASP A 31 9.12 -3.37 14.08
CA ASP A 31 9.38 -2.34 13.09
C ASP A 31 10.25 -2.93 11.96
N ALA A 32 9.63 -3.32 10.84
CA ALA A 32 10.33 -4.00 9.75
C ALA A 32 11.10 -3.04 8.83
N HIS A 33 10.49 -1.91 8.45
CA HIS A 33 11.10 -0.93 7.56
C HIS A 33 10.43 0.44 7.74
N TYR A 34 11.22 1.51 7.67
CA TYR A 34 10.75 2.89 7.78
C TYR A 34 11.39 3.72 6.67
N ASP A 35 10.57 4.22 5.75
CA ASP A 35 10.98 5.10 4.66
C ASP A 35 10.08 6.35 4.60
N PRO A 36 10.52 7.49 5.16
CA PRO A 36 9.76 8.73 5.12
C PRO A 36 9.82 9.42 3.74
N LEU A 37 10.71 9.00 2.83
CA LEU A 37 10.92 9.62 1.53
C LEU A 37 10.12 8.95 0.40
N ALA A 38 9.38 7.86 0.70
CA ALA A 38 8.59 7.12 -0.29
C ALA A 38 7.49 7.95 -0.98
N SER A 39 7.05 9.06 -0.36
CA SER A 39 6.07 10.02 -0.91
C SER A 39 4.85 9.37 -1.56
N LEU A 40 4.21 8.43 -0.86
CA LEU A 40 3.03 7.70 -1.34
C LEU A 40 1.74 8.42 -0.96
N HIS A 41 0.95 8.84 -1.95
CA HIS A 41 -0.35 9.45 -1.74
C HIS A 41 -1.44 8.45 -2.13
N THR A 42 -1.90 7.64 -1.18
CA THR A 42 -2.85 6.56 -1.45
C THR A 42 -3.91 6.42 -0.36
N PHE A 43 -5.00 5.71 -0.69
CA PHE A 43 -6.01 5.28 0.26
C PHE A 43 -5.95 3.77 0.47
N THR A 44 -6.54 3.27 1.55
CA THR A 44 -6.49 1.84 1.91
C THR A 44 -7.06 0.93 0.82
N GLN A 45 -8.07 1.38 0.07
CA GLN A 45 -8.66 0.63 -1.03
C GLN A 45 -7.81 0.62 -2.32
N CYS A 46 -6.77 1.47 -2.39
CA CYS A 46 -5.85 1.56 -3.51
C CYS A 46 -4.56 0.77 -3.27
N ILE A 47 -4.54 -0.07 -2.24
CA ILE A 47 -3.41 -0.92 -1.86
C ILE A 47 -3.85 -2.38 -1.97
N ALA A 48 -3.04 -3.20 -2.65
CA ALA A 48 -3.25 -4.63 -2.77
C ALA A 48 -1.93 -5.40 -2.63
N LEU A 49 -1.99 -6.60 -2.06
CA LEU A 49 -0.86 -7.54 -2.00
C LEU A 49 -1.20 -8.74 -2.88
N SER A 50 -0.35 -9.05 -3.85
CA SER A 50 -0.51 -10.25 -4.68
C SER A 50 0.80 -10.72 -5.28
N ASP A 51 0.89 -12.01 -5.55
CA ASP A 51 1.98 -12.56 -6.35
C ASP A 51 1.63 -12.46 -7.85
N ILE A 52 1.94 -11.31 -8.45
CA ILE A 52 1.69 -11.06 -9.87
C ILE A 52 2.65 -11.85 -10.80
N SER A 53 3.76 -12.38 -10.27
CA SER A 53 4.78 -13.06 -11.07
C SER A 53 4.74 -14.58 -10.93
N ALA A 54 3.90 -15.11 -10.04
CA ALA A 54 3.86 -16.52 -9.67
C ALA A 54 5.24 -17.07 -9.24
N ASP A 55 6.06 -16.22 -8.61
CA ASP A 55 7.41 -16.56 -8.11
C ASP A 55 7.43 -16.87 -6.61
N ASN A 56 6.24 -17.01 -6.00
CA ASN A 56 6.04 -17.16 -4.56
C ASN A 56 6.56 -15.95 -3.76
N ASP A 57 6.60 -14.77 -4.40
CA ASP A 57 6.99 -13.51 -3.78
C ASP A 57 5.92 -12.44 -3.98
N HIS A 58 5.21 -12.15 -2.88
CA HIS A 58 4.11 -11.21 -2.87
C HIS A 58 4.61 -9.78 -3.08
N LYS A 59 4.01 -9.10 -4.05
CA LYS A 59 4.36 -7.71 -4.40
C LYS A 59 3.26 -6.79 -3.89
N LEU A 60 3.69 -5.65 -3.35
CA LEU A 60 2.80 -4.61 -2.85
C LEU A 60 2.47 -3.67 -4.01
N ILE A 61 1.22 -3.68 -4.43
CA ILE A 61 0.70 -2.82 -5.48
C ILE A 61 -0.01 -1.64 -4.84
N ILE A 62 0.37 -0.44 -5.25
CA ILE A 62 -0.18 0.81 -4.74
C ILE A 62 -0.56 1.68 -5.92
N ALA A 63 -1.82 2.08 -6.00
CA ALA A 63 -2.21 3.18 -6.87
C ALA A 63 -2.01 4.50 -6.13
N ASP A 64 -1.02 5.25 -6.62
CA ASP A 64 -0.64 6.57 -6.15
C ASP A 64 -1.49 7.62 -6.86
N LEU A 65 -2.16 8.46 -6.07
CA LEU A 65 -3.00 9.55 -6.55
C LEU A 65 -2.14 10.75 -6.98
N GLY A 66 -0.87 10.81 -6.56
CA GLY A 66 -0.02 11.98 -6.79
C GLY A 66 -0.66 13.24 -6.21
N THR A 67 -0.86 14.26 -7.04
CA THR A 67 -1.52 15.53 -6.66
C THR A 67 -3.03 15.51 -6.85
N GLY A 68 -3.62 14.37 -7.23
CA GLY A 68 -5.04 14.19 -7.50
C GLY A 68 -5.52 14.76 -8.84
N SER A 69 -4.67 15.50 -9.57
CA SER A 69 -4.97 16.04 -10.91
C SER A 69 -3.93 15.62 -11.97
N TYR A 70 -2.71 15.31 -11.55
CA TYR A 70 -1.63 14.87 -12.42
C TYR A 70 -0.69 13.94 -11.66
N GLU A 71 0.11 13.17 -12.42
CA GLU A 71 1.13 12.26 -11.88
C GLU A 71 0.56 11.07 -11.09
N MET A 72 -0.57 10.53 -11.55
CA MET A 72 -1.16 9.31 -11.01
C MET A 72 -0.40 8.10 -11.55
N LYS A 73 0.02 7.21 -10.64
CA LYS A 73 0.90 6.08 -11.00
C LYS A 73 0.56 4.82 -10.22
N LEU A 74 0.64 3.68 -10.88
CA LEU A 74 0.60 2.37 -10.26
C LEU A 74 2.04 1.95 -9.93
N LYS A 75 2.38 1.92 -8.65
CA LYS A 75 3.68 1.50 -8.13
C LYS A 75 3.59 0.06 -7.64
N VAL A 76 4.55 -0.76 -8.04
CA VAL A 76 4.70 -2.15 -7.57
C VAL A 76 5.99 -2.24 -6.79
N TYR A 77 5.92 -2.68 -5.54
CA TYR A 77 7.06 -2.88 -4.66
C TYR A 77 7.35 -4.36 -4.46
N LYS A 78 8.64 -4.68 -4.45
CA LYS A 78 9.19 -6.00 -4.12
C LYS A 78 10.09 -5.84 -2.91
N GLY A 79 9.68 -6.40 -1.76
CA GLY A 79 10.34 -6.11 -0.49
C GLY A 79 10.26 -4.62 -0.14
N THR A 80 11.42 -3.97 0.00
CA THR A 80 11.55 -2.54 0.32
C THR A 80 11.85 -1.67 -0.91
N SER A 81 11.94 -2.26 -2.10
CA SER A 81 12.35 -1.56 -3.32
C SER A 81 11.19 -1.43 -4.32
N LEU A 82 11.15 -0.30 -5.03
CA LEU A 82 10.22 -0.08 -6.14
C LEU A 82 10.65 -0.96 -7.33
N MET A 83 9.77 -1.87 -7.75
CA MET A 83 9.99 -2.78 -8.87
C MET A 83 9.53 -2.16 -10.20
N SER A 84 8.35 -1.56 -10.22
CA SER A 84 7.82 -0.92 -11.44
C SER A 84 6.90 0.24 -11.11
N GLU A 85 6.83 1.19 -12.03
CA GLU A 85 5.96 2.35 -11.97
C GLU A 85 5.28 2.53 -13.33
N ASN A 86 3.94 2.59 -13.33
CA ASN A 86 3.14 2.70 -14.54
C ASN A 86 2.20 3.90 -14.42
N ALA A 87 2.20 4.82 -15.38
CA ALA A 87 1.28 5.95 -15.37
C ALA A 87 -0.18 5.48 -15.55
N ILE A 88 -1.09 6.03 -14.74
CA ILE A 88 -2.54 5.81 -14.85
C ILE A 88 -3.18 7.06 -15.45
N VAL A 89 -4.20 6.87 -16.28
CA VAL A 89 -4.88 7.96 -17.00
C VAL A 89 -5.80 8.80 -16.11
N ASP A 90 -6.29 8.26 -15.00
CA ASP A 90 -7.29 8.89 -14.14
C ASP A 90 -7.18 8.43 -12.69
N LEU A 91 -7.96 9.06 -11.81
CA LEU A 91 -7.93 8.88 -10.35
C LEU A 91 -8.35 7.46 -9.95
N PRO A 92 -7.47 6.69 -9.28
CA PRO A 92 -7.81 5.35 -8.85
C PRO A 92 -8.85 5.40 -7.71
N THR A 93 -9.99 4.74 -7.91
CA THR A 93 -10.99 4.57 -6.84
C THR A 93 -10.67 3.36 -5.96
N GLY A 94 -10.00 2.35 -6.50
CA GLY A 94 -9.53 1.17 -5.78
C GLY A 94 -8.71 0.25 -6.67
N VAL A 95 -7.94 -0.64 -6.05
CA VAL A 95 -7.14 -1.67 -6.72
C VAL A 95 -7.51 -3.02 -6.13
N VAL A 96 -7.82 -3.97 -7.01
CA VAL A 96 -8.05 -5.36 -6.64
C VAL A 96 -7.23 -6.26 -7.54
N THR A 97 -6.71 -7.32 -6.95
CA THR A 97 -5.92 -8.34 -7.63
C THR A 97 -6.71 -9.63 -7.63
N PHE A 98 -6.77 -10.28 -8.79
CA PHE A 98 -7.41 -11.57 -8.95
C PHE A 98 -6.62 -12.40 -9.96
N TYR A 99 -6.52 -13.70 -9.70
CA TYR A 99 -5.92 -14.63 -10.63
C TYR A 99 -6.95 -14.97 -11.69
N MET A 100 -6.61 -14.70 -12.95
CA MET A 100 -7.44 -15.07 -14.10
C MET A 100 -7.15 -16.48 -14.60
N ASP A 101 -5.98 -17.02 -14.23
CA ASP A 101 -5.66 -18.41 -14.50
C ASP A 101 -6.15 -19.27 -13.32
N LEU A 102 -7.13 -20.14 -13.58
CA LEU A 102 -7.67 -21.11 -12.62
C LEU A 102 -6.99 -22.48 -12.76
N ASN A 103 -5.94 -22.59 -13.58
CA ASN A 103 -5.35 -23.87 -13.94
C ASN A 103 -4.33 -24.37 -12.90
N GLU A 104 -4.81 -25.08 -11.87
CA GLU A 104 -4.00 -26.06 -11.12
C GLU A 104 -4.76 -27.40 -10.95
N PRO A 105 -4.11 -28.59 -11.10
CA PRO A 105 -2.74 -28.88 -11.52
C PRO A 105 -2.67 -29.38 -12.99
N ARG A 106 -1.52 -29.16 -13.66
CA ARG A 106 -1.16 -30.00 -14.83
C ARG A 106 -0.92 -31.41 -14.32
N THR A 107 -1.92 -32.27 -14.48
CA THR A 107 -1.80 -33.73 -14.28
C THR A 107 -0.53 -34.23 -14.99
N PRO A 108 0.23 -35.16 -14.39
CA PRO A 108 1.37 -35.75 -15.07
C PRO A 108 0.86 -36.48 -16.32
N GLY A 109 1.29 -36.02 -17.50
CA GLY A 109 1.07 -36.72 -18.74
C GLY A 109 1.97 -37.94 -18.80
N ASN A 110 1.35 -39.09 -18.52
CA ASN A 110 1.58 -40.44 -19.07
C ASN A 110 2.97 -40.84 -19.58
#